data_AF-A0AAW1Y1U3-F1
#
_entry.id   AF-A0AAW1Y1U3-F1
#
_cell.length_a   1.000
_cell.length_b   1.000
_cell.length_c   1.000
_cell.angle_alpha   90.00
_cell.angle_beta   90.00
_cell.angle_gamma   90.00
#
_symmetry.space_group_name_H-M   'P 1'
#
loop_
_entity.id
_entity.type
_entity.pdbx_description
1 polymer ?
#
loop_
_entity_poly.entity_id
_entity_poly.type
_entity_poly.pdbx_seq_one_letter_code
_entity_poly.pdbx_strand_id
1 'polypeptide(L)'
;MAPKLLSPLFPWLILLTLLLLFLYSSLLSSSPTPHPKRIPPLPSTCNFFKGRWVQNPNHTPMYDETCPFHRNAWNCLRNKRDDMCVINSWKWVPQDCVLPRIDPVRFLGRMRNRNIGFVGDSLNENFLVSFLCILRVADVGAKKWKRKGAWRGLFSQVQCYGGVSSSCVALQI
;
A
#
# COMPACT_ATOMS: atom_id res chain seq x y z
N MET A 1 -1.90 38.56 55.34
CA MET A 1 -1.96 37.80 54.08
C MET A 1 -0.53 37.44 53.70
N ALA A 2 -0.10 36.21 53.99
CA ALA A 2 1.27 35.78 53.71
C ALA A 2 1.39 35.37 52.23
N PRO A 3 2.40 35.85 51.49
CA PRO A 3 2.61 35.42 50.12
C PRO A 3 3.10 33.97 50.13
N LYS A 4 2.44 33.11 49.33
CA LYS A 4 2.90 31.75 49.09
C LYS A 4 4.21 31.84 48.32
N LEU A 5 5.34 31.77 49.03
CA LEU A 5 6.67 31.71 48.44
C LEU A 5 6.72 30.43 47.59
N LEU A 6 6.58 30.58 46.28
CA LEU A 6 6.68 29.47 45.35
C LEU A 6 8.11 28.92 45.46
N SER A 7 8.22 27.68 45.94
CA SER A 7 9.49 27.02 46.23
C SER A 7 10.49 27.20 45.07
N PRO A 8 11.78 27.51 45.35
CA PRO A 8 12.80 27.69 44.31
C PRO A 8 13.02 26.44 43.44
N LEU A 9 12.44 25.30 43.81
CA LEU A 9 12.47 24.05 43.07
C LEU A 9 11.53 24.03 41.85
N PHE A 10 10.47 24.84 41.85
CA PHE A 10 9.48 24.88 40.77
C PHE A 10 10.06 25.32 39.41
N PRO A 11 10.87 26.41 39.31
CA PRO A 11 11.49 26.79 38.03
C PRO A 11 12.49 25.74 37.53
N TRP A 12 13.19 25.03 38.42
CA TRP A 12 14.13 23.97 38.05
C TRP A 12 13.43 22.74 37.48
N LEU A 13 12.26 22.36 38.02
CA LEU A 13 11.44 21.27 37.47
C LEU A 13 10.93 21.63 36.06
N ILE A 14 10.53 22.88 35.85
CA ILE A 14 10.13 23.36 34.51
C ILE A 14 11.31 23.34 33.54
N LEU A 15 12.49 23.79 33.96
CA LEU A 15 13.69 23.77 33.12
C LEU A 15 14.10 22.33 32.73
N LEU A 16 14.05 21.39 33.69
CA LEU A 16 14.37 19.98 33.48
C LEU A 16 13.40 19.33 32.47
N THR A 17 12.10 19.58 32.62
CA THR A 17 11.08 19.06 31.70
C THR A 17 11.23 19.61 30.28
N LEU A 18 11.54 20.90 30.13
CA LEU A 18 11.81 21.51 28.83
C LEU A 18 13.08 20.94 28.17
N LEU A 19 14.14 20.70 28.95
CA LEU A 19 15.37 20.08 28.46
C LEU A 19 15.13 18.64 27.98
N LEU A 20 14.38 17.84 28.74
CA LEU A 20 14.01 16.48 28.36
C LEU A 20 13.19 16.44 27.06
N LEU A 21 12.24 17.36 26.88
CA LEU A 21 11.46 17.47 25.64
C LEU A 21 12.31 17.89 24.43
N PHE A 22 13.26 18.81 24.64
CA PHE A 22 14.20 19.25 23.60
C PHE A 22 15.13 18.12 23.16
N LEU A 23 15.68 17.37 24.13
CA LEU A 23 16.52 16.20 23.87
C LEU A 23 15.71 15.11 23.13
N TYR A 24 14.50 14.80 23.57
CA TYR A 24 13.63 13.84 22.88
C TYR A 24 13.34 14.23 21.42
N SER A 25 13.08 15.52 21.17
CA SER A 25 12.77 16.02 19.81
C SER A 25 14.00 15.98 18.89
N SER A 26 15.19 16.28 19.41
CA SER A 26 16.44 16.20 18.66
C SER A 26 16.85 14.76 18.35
N LEU A 27 16.64 13.84 19.30
CA LEU A 27 16.79 12.39 19.10
C LEU A 27 15.83 11.87 18.00
N LEU A 28 14.56 12.31 17.99
CA LEU A 28 13.57 11.89 17.00
C LEU A 28 13.87 12.40 15.57
N SER A 29 14.50 13.57 15.44
CA SER A 29 14.95 14.13 14.15
C SER A 29 16.20 13.44 13.56
N SER A 30 16.95 12.68 14.37
CA SER A 30 18.18 12.02 13.93
C SER A 30 17.99 10.63 13.31
N SER A 31 16.73 10.16 13.19
CA SER A 31 16.44 8.89 12.51
C SER A 31 16.93 8.94 11.06
N PRO A 32 17.82 8.03 10.63
CA PRO A 32 18.31 8.01 9.26
C PRO A 32 17.14 7.65 8.35
N THR A 33 16.63 8.65 7.63
CA THR A 33 15.69 8.38 6.54
C THR A 33 16.37 7.42 5.55
N PRO A 34 15.76 6.28 5.18
CA PRO A 34 16.28 5.46 4.11
C PRO A 34 16.30 6.34 2.87
N HIS A 35 17.48 6.76 2.44
CA HIS A 35 17.62 7.54 1.23
C HIS A 35 16.89 6.78 0.11
N PRO A 36 15.88 7.38 -0.55
CA PRO A 36 15.28 6.75 -1.70
C PRO A 36 16.40 6.55 -2.72
N LYS A 37 16.69 5.29 -3.06
CA LYS A 37 17.59 4.94 -4.16
C LYS A 37 17.20 5.83 -5.34
N ARG A 38 18.11 6.72 -5.78
CA ARG A 38 17.88 7.58 -6.95
C ARG A 38 17.57 6.65 -8.11
N ILE A 39 16.31 6.63 -8.51
CA ILE A 39 15.90 6.04 -9.77
C ILE A 39 16.60 6.92 -10.83
N PRO A 40 17.40 6.34 -11.75
CA PRO A 40 17.95 7.10 -12.87
C PRO A 40 16.83 7.91 -13.53
N PRO A 41 17.10 9.15 -13.98
CA PRO A 41 16.08 9.94 -14.68
C PRO A 41 15.57 9.11 -15.85
N LEU A 42 14.28 8.76 -15.81
CA LEU A 42 13.62 7.99 -16.83
C LEU A 42 13.78 8.77 -18.15
N PRO A 43 14.34 8.17 -19.22
CA PRO A 43 14.44 8.86 -20.49
C PRO A 43 13.08 9.42 -20.87
N SER A 44 13.07 10.69 -21.28
CA SER A 44 11.88 11.33 -21.83
C SER A 44 11.30 10.41 -22.90
N THR A 45 10.03 9.99 -22.72
CA THR A 45 9.18 9.18 -23.61
C THR A 45 9.18 7.64 -23.47
N CYS A 46 9.44 7.07 -22.29
CA CYS A 46 9.05 5.66 -22.03
C CYS A 46 7.52 5.47 -22.14
N ASN A 47 7.05 4.91 -23.26
CA ASN A 47 5.65 4.60 -23.49
C ASN A 47 5.34 3.17 -23.00
N PHE A 48 4.75 3.05 -21.80
CA PHE A 48 4.38 1.76 -21.21
C PHE A 48 3.32 0.97 -22.00
N PHE A 49 2.57 1.65 -22.87
CA PHE A 49 1.52 1.04 -23.70
C PHE A 49 2.08 0.40 -24.98
N LYS A 50 3.34 0.70 -25.34
CA LYS A 50 4.00 0.11 -26.52
C LYS A 50 5.01 -0.95 -26.08
N GLY A 51 4.75 -2.19 -26.47
CA GLY A 51 5.54 -3.32 -26.04
C GLY A 51 5.03 -4.63 -26.61
N ARG A 52 5.42 -5.72 -25.97
CA ARG A 52 4.98 -7.08 -26.34
C ARG A 52 4.83 -7.96 -25.12
N TRP A 53 3.96 -8.95 -25.24
CA TRP A 53 3.90 -10.06 -24.30
C TRP A 53 5.05 -11.03 -24.60
N VAL A 54 5.81 -11.38 -23.57
CA VAL A 54 6.85 -12.41 -23.64
C VAL A 54 6.59 -13.47 -22.59
N GLN A 55 6.86 -14.73 -22.92
CA GLN A 55 6.88 -15.79 -21.92
C GLN A 55 8.18 -15.72 -21.14
N ASN A 56 8.07 -15.83 -19.83
CA ASN A 56 9.21 -15.92 -18.94
C ASN A 56 8.91 -17.01 -17.90
N PRO A 57 9.54 -18.19 -18.01
CA PRO A 57 9.33 -19.28 -17.05
C PRO A 57 9.66 -18.91 -15.60
N ASN A 58 10.55 -17.93 -15.40
CA ASN A 58 10.93 -17.43 -14.08
C ASN A 58 9.97 -16.34 -13.56
N HIS A 59 8.92 -16.00 -14.32
CA HIS A 59 7.95 -15.00 -13.91
C HIS A 59 6.97 -15.58 -12.89
N THR A 60 7.02 -15.05 -11.67
CA THR A 60 6.13 -15.46 -10.58
C THR A 60 4.96 -14.47 -10.43
N PRO A 61 3.70 -14.92 -10.27
CA PRO A 61 2.60 -14.04 -9.89
C PRO A 61 2.91 -13.25 -8.61
N MET A 62 2.34 -12.05 -8.50
CA MET A 62 2.51 -11.23 -7.30
C MET A 62 1.65 -11.69 -6.12
N TYR A 63 0.64 -12.53 -6.35
CA TYR A 63 -0.24 -13.08 -5.34
C TYR A 63 -0.67 -14.48 -5.75
N ASP A 64 -1.15 -15.25 -4.79
CA ASP A 64 -1.59 -16.63 -4.97
C ASP A 64 -3.12 -16.78 -4.82
N GLU A 65 -3.59 -18.03 -4.80
CA GLU A 65 -5.00 -18.37 -4.67
C GLU A 65 -5.63 -18.05 -3.30
N THR A 66 -4.82 -17.71 -2.30
CA THR A 66 -5.28 -17.44 -0.92
C THR A 66 -5.89 -16.05 -0.77
N CYS A 67 -5.75 -15.18 -1.78
CA CYS A 67 -6.26 -13.83 -1.72
C CYS A 67 -7.78 -13.76 -1.45
N PRO A 68 -8.23 -13.09 -0.37
CA PRO A 68 -9.63 -13.09 0.05
C PRO A 68 -10.52 -12.16 -0.79
N PHE A 69 -9.94 -11.34 -1.66
CA PHE A 69 -10.68 -10.39 -2.49
C PHE A 69 -11.28 -11.04 -3.74
N HIS A 70 -10.74 -12.18 -4.18
CA HIS A 70 -11.29 -12.94 -5.30
C HIS A 70 -12.66 -13.52 -4.95
N ARG A 71 -13.62 -13.35 -5.87
CA ARG A 71 -14.87 -14.11 -5.83
C ARG A 71 -14.56 -15.58 -6.14
N ASN A 72 -15.16 -16.52 -5.40
CA ASN A 72 -14.90 -17.97 -5.57
C ASN A 72 -15.00 -18.42 -7.03
N ALA A 73 -16.03 -17.97 -7.77
CA ALA A 73 -16.22 -18.34 -9.18
C ALA A 73 -15.10 -17.84 -10.13
N TRP A 74 -14.29 -16.86 -9.70
CA TRP A 74 -13.28 -16.18 -10.53
C TRP A 74 -11.84 -16.50 -10.12
N ASN A 75 -11.64 -17.32 -9.07
CA ASN A 75 -10.30 -17.74 -8.63
C ASN A 75 -9.86 -18.99 -9.42
N CYS A 76 -9.23 -18.77 -10.58
CA CYS A 76 -8.85 -19.84 -11.49
C CYS A 76 -7.85 -20.85 -10.88
N LEU A 77 -6.90 -20.38 -10.08
CA LEU A 77 -5.93 -21.23 -9.39
C LEU A 77 -6.63 -22.18 -8.41
N ARG A 78 -7.48 -21.62 -7.53
CA ARG A 78 -8.27 -22.40 -6.57
C ARG A 78 -9.23 -23.37 -7.25
N ASN A 79 -9.78 -22.95 -8.39
CA ASN A 79 -10.70 -23.77 -9.20
C ASN A 79 -9.97 -24.79 -10.09
N LYS A 80 -8.65 -24.95 -9.94
CA LYS A 80 -7.83 -25.93 -10.65
C LYS A 80 -7.95 -25.84 -12.17
N ARG A 81 -7.98 -24.61 -12.70
CA ARG A 81 -7.91 -24.40 -14.14
C ARG A 81 -6.57 -24.91 -14.68
N ASP A 82 -6.62 -25.64 -15.78
CA ASP A 82 -5.42 -26.11 -16.48
C ASP A 82 -4.60 -24.95 -17.06
N ASP A 83 -3.34 -25.22 -17.39
CA ASP A 83 -2.40 -24.28 -18.03
C ASP A 83 -2.11 -22.97 -17.28
N MET A 84 -2.48 -22.89 -15.99
CA MET A 84 -2.23 -21.69 -15.19
C MET A 84 -0.73 -21.35 -15.07
N CYS A 85 0.16 -22.34 -15.12
CA CYS A 85 1.60 -22.10 -15.16
C CYS A 85 2.02 -21.34 -16.42
N VAL A 86 1.48 -21.72 -17.57
CA VAL A 86 1.75 -21.05 -18.85
C VAL A 86 1.15 -19.65 -18.85
N ILE A 87 -0.11 -19.51 -18.41
CA ILE A 87 -0.80 -18.21 -18.31
C ILE A 87 -0.03 -17.24 -17.41
N ASN A 88 0.42 -17.70 -16.24
CA ASN A 88 1.16 -16.88 -15.27
C ASN A 88 2.60 -16.54 -15.71
N SER A 89 3.16 -17.27 -16.68
CA SER A 89 4.50 -17.02 -17.23
C SER A 89 4.55 -15.80 -18.16
N TRP A 90 3.39 -15.33 -18.66
CA TRP A 90 3.34 -14.19 -19.55
C TRP A 90 3.63 -12.88 -18.80
N LYS A 91 4.51 -12.08 -19.40
CA LYS A 91 4.90 -10.77 -18.88
C LYS A 91 4.84 -9.73 -19.99
N TRP A 92 4.25 -8.57 -19.70
CA TRP A 92 4.32 -7.40 -20.57
C TRP A 92 5.69 -6.72 -20.45
N VAL A 93 6.35 -6.48 -21.60
CA VAL A 93 7.64 -5.79 -21.67
C VAL A 93 7.52 -4.59 -22.60
N PRO A 94 7.63 -3.34 -22.08
CA PRO A 94 7.68 -2.15 -22.91
C PRO A 94 8.90 -2.16 -23.84
N GLN A 95 8.79 -1.46 -24.98
CA GLN A 95 9.84 -1.46 -25.99
C GLN A 95 11.12 -0.74 -25.53
N ASP A 96 10.96 0.45 -24.95
CA ASP A 96 12.06 1.40 -24.77
C ASP A 96 12.51 1.54 -23.30
N CYS A 97 11.95 0.72 -22.40
CA CYS A 97 12.18 0.86 -20.97
C CYS A 97 11.81 -0.38 -20.14
N VAL A 98 12.34 -0.41 -18.91
CA VAL A 98 12.01 -1.43 -17.93
C VAL A 98 10.77 -1.01 -17.14
N LEU A 99 9.76 -1.89 -17.11
CA LEU A 99 8.60 -1.74 -16.22
C LEU A 99 8.94 -2.35 -14.84
N PRO A 100 9.12 -1.53 -13.78
CA PRO A 100 9.39 -2.05 -12.44
C PRO A 100 8.17 -2.81 -11.92
N ARG A 101 8.41 -3.87 -11.13
CA ARG A 101 7.34 -4.51 -10.35
C ARG A 101 6.81 -3.54 -9.30
N ILE A 102 5.53 -3.68 -8.99
CA ILE A 102 4.90 -2.93 -7.91
C ILE A 102 5.56 -3.35 -6.60
N ASP A 103 5.97 -2.36 -5.80
CA ASP A 103 6.37 -2.55 -4.42
C ASP A 103 5.16 -2.23 -3.54
N PRO A 104 4.44 -3.25 -3.01
CA PRO A 104 3.22 -3.03 -2.26
C PRO A 104 3.49 -2.29 -0.95
N VAL A 105 4.62 -2.55 -0.27
CA VAL A 105 4.99 -1.86 0.98
C VAL A 105 5.20 -0.37 0.71
N ARG A 106 5.97 -0.03 -0.33
CA ARG A 106 6.20 1.35 -0.73
C ARG A 106 4.93 2.05 -1.18
N PHE A 107 4.07 1.36 -1.93
CA PHE A 107 2.78 1.91 -2.34
C PHE A 107 1.91 2.24 -1.13
N LEU A 108 1.73 1.28 -0.21
CA LEU A 108 0.95 1.48 1.01
C LEU A 108 1.52 2.59 1.89
N GLY A 109 2.85 2.66 2.02
CA GLY A 109 3.53 3.74 2.73
C GLY A 109 3.22 5.13 2.14
N ARG A 110 3.17 5.25 0.81
CA ARG A 110 2.83 6.51 0.12
C ARG A 110 1.34 6.86 0.22
N MET A 111 0.48 5.86 0.31
CA MET A 111 -0.98 6.02 0.38
C MET A 111 -1.54 6.05 1.80
N ARG A 112 -0.67 6.09 2.81
CA ARG A 112 -1.06 6.21 4.21
C ARG A 112 -1.86 7.49 4.44
N ASN A 113 -2.96 7.38 5.19
CA ASN A 113 -3.91 8.46 5.46
C ASN A 113 -4.57 9.04 4.21
N ARG A 114 -4.61 8.29 3.11
CA ARG A 114 -5.30 8.65 1.88
C ARG A 114 -6.39 7.63 1.56
N ASN A 115 -7.42 8.12 0.88
CA ASN A 115 -8.50 7.31 0.34
C ASN A 115 -8.35 7.27 -1.18
N ILE A 116 -8.45 6.08 -1.77
CA ILE A 116 -8.41 5.88 -3.23
C ILE A 116 -9.77 5.36 -3.66
N GLY A 117 -10.45 6.07 -4.55
CA GLY A 117 -11.69 5.61 -5.17
C GLY A 117 -11.45 4.98 -6.54
N PHE A 118 -12.09 3.86 -6.80
CA PHE A 118 -12.17 3.23 -8.11
C PHE A 118 -13.62 3.30 -8.60
N VAL A 119 -13.80 3.89 -9.78
CA VAL A 119 -15.09 4.04 -10.46
C VAL A 119 -14.98 3.37 -11.82
N GLY A 120 -15.89 2.46 -12.14
CA GLY A 120 -15.89 1.80 -13.43
C GLY A 120 -16.91 0.68 -13.51
N ASP A 121 -16.77 -0.14 -14.54
CA ASP A 121 -17.63 -1.28 -14.82
C ASP A 121 -17.06 -2.59 -14.22
N SER A 122 -17.61 -3.71 -14.70
CA SER A 122 -17.17 -5.05 -14.30
C SER A 122 -15.69 -5.35 -14.61
N LEU A 123 -15.09 -4.73 -15.63
CA LEU A 123 -13.66 -4.91 -15.92
C LEU A 123 -12.80 -4.19 -14.87
N ASN A 124 -13.26 -3.03 -14.41
CA ASN A 124 -12.59 -2.31 -13.34
C ASN A 124 -12.66 -3.07 -12.00
N GLU A 125 -13.72 -3.86 -11.76
CA GLU A 125 -13.78 -4.76 -10.60
C GLU A 125 -12.65 -5.81 -10.65
N ASN A 126 -12.37 -6.39 -11.82
CA ASN A 126 -11.27 -7.36 -11.98
C ASN A 126 -9.90 -6.73 -11.69
N PHE A 127 -9.68 -5.52 -12.22
CA PHE A 127 -8.46 -4.75 -11.93
C PHE A 127 -8.32 -4.47 -10.43
N LEU A 128 -9.37 -3.98 -9.79
CA LEU A 128 -9.36 -3.68 -8.36
C LEU A 128 -9.06 -4.91 -7.51
N VAL A 129 -9.68 -6.06 -7.80
CA VAL A 129 -9.43 -7.31 -7.08
C VAL A 129 -7.96 -7.71 -7.21
N SER A 130 -7.40 -7.71 -8.42
CA SER A 130 -5.99 -8.02 -8.65
C SER A 130 -5.07 -7.07 -7.88
N PHE A 131 -5.38 -5.77 -7.93
CA PHE A 131 -4.62 -4.74 -7.23
C PHE A 131 -4.64 -4.93 -5.71
N LEU A 132 -5.81 -5.20 -5.12
CA LEU A 132 -5.94 -5.48 -3.69
C LEU A 132 -5.17 -6.74 -3.26
N CYS A 133 -5.16 -7.78 -4.09
CA CYS A 133 -4.36 -8.98 -3.83
C CYS A 133 -2.85 -8.70 -3.81
N ILE A 134 -2.37 -7.81 -4.69
CA ILE A 134 -0.96 -7.38 -4.66
C ILE A 134 -0.64 -6.65 -3.35
N LEU A 135 -1.52 -5.74 -2.92
CA LEU A 135 -1.32 -4.98 -1.67
C LEU A 135 -1.41 -5.87 -0.41
N ARG A 136 -2.22 -6.93 -0.46
CA ARG A 136 -2.39 -7.92 0.61
C ARG A 136 -1.11 -8.68 0.96
N VAL A 137 -0.12 -8.70 0.06
CA VAL A 137 1.21 -9.24 0.34
C VAL A 137 1.94 -8.41 1.39
N ALA A 138 1.72 -7.08 1.41
CA ALA A 138 2.32 -6.17 2.38
C ALA A 138 1.48 -6.01 3.66
N ASP A 139 0.16 -6.12 3.57
CA ASP A 139 -0.74 -6.00 4.72
C ASP A 139 -1.67 -7.22 4.84
N VAL A 140 -1.29 -8.15 5.71
CA VAL A 140 -2.02 -9.40 5.95
C VAL A 140 -3.39 -9.16 6.59
N GLY A 141 -3.58 -8.03 7.25
CA GLY A 141 -4.84 -7.64 7.89
C GLY A 141 -5.87 -7.07 6.92
N ALA A 142 -5.50 -6.84 5.65
CA ALA A 142 -6.39 -6.20 4.70
C ALA A 142 -7.64 -7.05 4.44
N LYS A 143 -8.81 -6.41 4.58
CA LYS A 143 -10.13 -7.06 4.46
C LYS A 143 -11.07 -6.30 3.55
N LYS A 144 -11.95 -7.06 2.88
CA LYS A 144 -13.07 -6.50 2.14
C LYS A 144 -14.17 -6.13 3.13
N TRP A 145 -14.59 -4.88 3.11
CA TRP A 145 -15.68 -4.37 3.91
C TRP A 145 -16.83 -3.93 3.00
N LYS A 146 -18.06 -4.27 3.39
CA LYS A 146 -19.27 -3.90 2.66
C LYS A 146 -20.29 -3.34 3.64
N ARG A 147 -20.84 -2.17 3.34
CA ARG A 147 -21.98 -1.63 4.10
C ARG A 147 -23.23 -2.44 3.81
N LYS A 148 -24.02 -2.74 4.84
CA LYS A 148 -25.33 -3.41 4.68
C LYS A 148 -26.21 -2.53 3.79
N GLY A 149 -26.73 -3.07 2.69
CA GLY A 149 -27.54 -2.34 1.70
C GLY A 149 -26.78 -1.71 0.52
N ALA A 150 -25.43 -1.75 0.50
CA ALA A 150 -24.66 -1.23 -0.63
C ALA A 150 -24.86 -2.05 -1.91
N TRP A 151 -25.02 -1.35 -3.04
CA TRP A 151 -25.16 -1.95 -4.38
C TRP A 151 -23.89 -2.71 -4.78
N ARG A 152 -24.06 -3.78 -5.58
CA ARG A 152 -22.92 -4.55 -6.08
C ARG A 152 -22.33 -3.88 -7.32
N GLY A 153 -21.11 -3.34 -7.20
CA GLY A 153 -20.20 -3.21 -8.34
C GLY A 153 -20.15 -1.87 -9.08
N LEU A 154 -20.51 -0.74 -8.46
CA LEU A 154 -20.39 0.58 -9.11
C LEU A 154 -19.26 1.46 -8.51
N PHE A 155 -19.01 1.33 -7.20
CA PHE A 155 -18.01 2.14 -6.50
C PHE A 155 -17.26 1.31 -5.47
N SER A 156 -15.94 1.48 -5.41
CA SER A 156 -15.10 0.87 -4.37
C SER A 156 -14.02 1.85 -3.92
N GLN A 157 -13.80 1.94 -2.62
CA GLN A 157 -12.83 2.80 -1.97
C GLN A 157 -11.80 1.95 -1.23
N VAL A 158 -10.52 2.29 -1.34
CA VAL A 158 -9.45 1.71 -0.53
C VAL A 158 -9.02 2.76 0.48
N GLN A 159 -9.09 2.42 1.76
CA GLN A 159 -8.71 3.29 2.86
C GLN A 159 -7.53 2.68 3.62
N CYS A 160 -6.40 3.39 3.64
CA CYS A 160 -5.19 2.96 4.34
C CYS A 160 -4.93 3.87 5.53
N TYR A 161 -5.04 3.29 6.74
CA TYR A 161 -4.94 4.03 7.98
C TYR A 161 -3.49 4.15 8.46
N GLY A 162 -3.12 5.32 9.00
CA GLY A 162 -1.84 5.54 9.63
C GLY A 162 -1.84 5.24 11.12
N GLY A 163 -1.41 4.03 11.50
CA GLY A 163 -1.15 3.63 12.89
C GLY A 163 -0.04 2.58 13.00
N VAL A 164 0.23 2.04 14.20
CA VAL A 164 1.28 1.03 14.47
C VAL A 164 1.14 -0.22 13.58
N SER A 165 -0.07 -0.50 13.10
CA SER A 165 -0.36 -1.41 11.99
C SER A 165 -0.80 -0.59 10.77
N SER A 166 -0.05 -0.67 9.66
CA SER A 166 -0.45 -0.06 8.38
C SER A 166 -1.57 -0.90 7.76
N SER A 167 -2.79 -0.78 8.29
CA SER A 167 -3.94 -1.56 7.82
C SER A 167 -4.70 -0.84 6.70
N CYS A 168 -4.97 -1.56 5.62
CA CYS A 168 -5.78 -1.12 4.49
C CYS A 168 -7.10 -1.90 4.43
N VAL A 169 -8.19 -1.18 4.21
CA VAL A 169 -9.53 -1.75 4.06
C VAL A 169 -10.07 -1.39 2.70
N ALA A 170 -10.59 -2.38 1.98
CA ALA A 170 -11.34 -2.15 0.74
C ALA A 170 -12.82 -2.02 1.09
N LEU A 171 -13.36 -0.82 1.03
CA LEU A 171 -14.77 -0.50 1.21
C LEU A 171 -15.51 -0.56 -0.13
N GLN A 172 -16.63 -1.26 -0.16
CA GLN A 172 -17.59 -1.17 -1.25
C GLN A 172 -18.72 -0.21 -0.84
N ILE A 173 -18.87 0.89 -1.59
CA ILE A 173 -19.83 1.98 -1.30
C ILE A 173 -21.16 1.69 -1.98
#